data_AF-A0AAV4JCY0-F1
#
_entry.id   AF-A0AAV4JCY0-F1
#
_cell.length_a   1.000
_cell.length_b   1.000
_cell.length_c   1.000
_cell.angle_alpha   90.00
_cell.angle_beta   90.00
_cell.angle_gamma   90.00
#
_symmetry.space_group_name_H-M   'P 1'
#
loop_
_entity.id
_entity.type
_entity.pdbx_description
1 polymer ?
#
loop_
_entity_poly.entity_id
_entity_poly.type
_entity_poly.pdbx_seq_one_letter_code
_entity_poly.pdbx_strand_id
1 'polypeptide(L)'
;MRIGRAVLTTDFKQPTREHDGNVCGSIFRNWFHYFYSFLDLLSRFSRTRSETRCVSLRSLISQLQHLDIKVGLYRDDGLAVTNQSPQQTEKIKKKMCPIFRDNGLNITIQANQKIVDFLDVTFNLHTGLHKPYKKPNDSITYIHRESNHPPSIIKNLPQSIEKRLTNNSSNEKIFEDAAIPYHEALKKNGHVMALKYAEKKTNTTTKNEKKRKETANEETKETKTTNKRKRRITWFNPPYSKNVSSNIDKNFFDLLNSCFPPNHKLHKIINKNTVKLSYSCTPNIKQIISSHNKRIINESSSSNKASTTKLCYCRDKPSCPLQEKCLEQSLVYQATVSETNTNKIDTYIGITENTFKTRFNQHMSSFRLHHKKSATALSEHVWKLKDNKKDFKISWEIIKKSAAYSTKTKKCNLCLSEKYFILEKKPTLNKRKEILSTCMHTKK
;
A
#
# COMPACT_ATOMS: atom_id res chain seq x y z
N MET A 1 -7.75 -14.93 -13.90
CA MET A 1 -6.60 -14.00 -13.87
C MET A 1 -5.35 -14.85 -13.79
N ARG A 2 -4.46 -14.79 -14.78
CA ARG A 2 -3.21 -15.58 -14.80
C ARG A 2 -2.14 -14.74 -14.11
N ILE A 3 -1.61 -15.22 -12.98
CA ILE A 3 -0.46 -14.61 -12.31
C ILE A 3 0.77 -15.44 -12.67
N GLY A 4 1.86 -14.73 -12.95
CA GLY A 4 3.08 -15.23 -13.55
C GLY A 4 3.90 -16.14 -12.64
N ARG A 5 4.87 -16.72 -13.33
CA ARG A 5 6.01 -17.52 -12.89
C ARG A 5 6.37 -17.34 -11.39
N ALA A 6 6.28 -18.43 -10.63
CA ALA A 6 6.91 -18.53 -9.33
C ALA A 6 8.14 -19.42 -9.44
N VAL A 7 9.25 -19.04 -8.82
CA VAL A 7 10.45 -19.88 -8.79
C VAL A 7 10.72 -20.37 -7.38
N LEU A 8 10.84 -21.69 -7.20
CA LEU A 8 11.20 -22.36 -5.95
C LEU A 8 12.66 -22.81 -6.00
N THR A 9 13.48 -22.35 -5.05
CA THR A 9 14.91 -22.70 -4.98
C THR A 9 15.23 -23.53 -3.74
N THR A 10 16.23 -24.43 -3.84
CA THR A 10 16.66 -25.33 -2.74
C THR A 10 18.10 -25.06 -2.31
N ASP A 11 18.35 -24.93 -1.00
CA ASP A 11 19.70 -24.88 -0.38
C ASP A 11 20.13 -26.30 0.05
N PHE A 12 21.38 -26.69 -0.22
CA PHE A 12 21.99 -27.96 0.22
C PHE A 12 23.28 -27.71 1.03
N LYS A 13 23.46 -28.42 2.16
CA LYS A 13 24.73 -28.66 2.89
C LYS A 13 24.59 -30.03 3.61
N GLN A 14 25.50 -30.99 3.64
CA GLN A 14 26.95 -31.06 4.01
C GLN A 14 27.52 -32.48 3.62
N PRO A 15 28.81 -32.90 3.84
CA PRO A 15 29.85 -32.43 4.78
C PRO A 15 31.24 -32.13 4.13
N THR A 16 32.11 -31.30 4.70
CA THR A 16 33.12 -31.65 5.72
C THR A 16 33.67 -30.38 6.40
N ARG A 17 34.44 -30.59 7.48
CA ARG A 17 34.89 -29.63 8.48
C ARG A 17 35.67 -28.40 7.93
N GLU A 18 35.61 -27.36 8.76
CA GLU A 18 36.41 -26.13 8.80
C GLU A 18 35.86 -24.83 8.15
N HIS A 19 35.75 -23.85 9.04
CA HIS A 19 35.57 -22.40 8.94
C HIS A 19 34.36 -21.78 8.20
N ASP A 20 33.49 -21.23 9.05
CA ASP A 20 32.78 -19.96 8.96
C ASP A 20 31.71 -19.71 7.89
N GLY A 21 30.55 -19.24 8.37
CA GLY A 21 29.73 -18.28 7.64
C GLY A 21 28.38 -18.78 7.15
N ASN A 22 27.36 -18.55 7.97
CA ASN A 22 25.93 -18.67 7.66
C ASN A 22 25.48 -17.50 6.74
N VAL A 23 26.08 -17.36 5.56
CA VAL A 23 25.94 -16.16 4.68
C VAL A 23 24.66 -16.21 3.81
N CYS A 24 24.21 -17.39 3.38
CA CYS A 24 23.08 -17.50 2.43
C CYS A 24 21.75 -17.03 3.04
N GLY A 25 21.48 -17.40 4.30
CA GLY A 25 20.26 -17.01 5.00
C GLY A 25 20.15 -15.52 5.34
N SER A 26 21.28 -14.80 5.41
CA SER A 26 21.32 -13.37 5.78
C SER A 26 21.08 -12.44 4.58
N ILE A 27 21.55 -12.81 3.39
CA ILE A 27 21.31 -12.09 2.13
C ILE A 27 19.81 -12.02 1.84
N PHE A 28 19.13 -13.17 1.89
CA PHE A 28 17.68 -13.22 1.72
C PHE A 28 16.93 -12.59 2.89
N ARG A 29 17.32 -12.81 4.16
CA ARG A 29 16.62 -12.15 5.31
C ARG A 29 16.67 -10.63 5.23
N ASN A 30 17.84 -10.05 4.91
CA ASN A 30 17.98 -8.61 4.79
C ASN A 30 17.20 -8.09 3.59
N TRP A 31 17.28 -8.75 2.43
CA TRP A 31 16.53 -8.32 1.25
C TRP A 31 15.02 -8.48 1.41
N PHE A 32 14.55 -9.56 2.04
CA PHE A 32 13.14 -9.72 2.41
C PHE A 32 12.68 -8.66 3.42
N HIS A 33 13.49 -8.34 4.44
CA HIS A 33 13.18 -7.23 5.35
C HIS A 33 13.07 -5.89 4.60
N TYR A 34 14.02 -5.61 3.70
CA TYR A 34 13.99 -4.42 2.85
C TYR A 34 12.80 -4.45 1.87
N PHE A 35 12.42 -5.60 1.34
CA PHE A 35 11.29 -5.79 0.42
C PHE A 35 9.94 -5.65 1.14
N TYR A 36 9.80 -6.18 2.35
CA TYR A 36 8.66 -5.93 3.22
C TYR A 36 8.57 -4.44 3.59
N SER A 37 9.69 -3.78 3.92
CA SER A 37 9.75 -2.34 4.14
C SER A 37 9.48 -1.53 2.87
N PHE A 38 9.90 -1.98 1.70
CA PHE A 38 9.69 -1.32 0.40
C PHE A 38 8.24 -1.46 -0.08
N LEU A 39 7.60 -2.62 0.16
CA LEU A 39 6.16 -2.79 -0.01
C LEU A 39 5.36 -1.94 1.00
N ASP A 40 5.85 -1.80 2.24
CA ASP A 40 5.26 -0.88 3.22
C ASP A 40 5.44 0.60 2.81
N LEU A 41 6.55 0.94 2.15
CA LEU A 41 6.83 2.26 1.58
C LEU A 41 5.98 2.55 0.32
N LEU A 42 5.79 1.56 -0.56
CA LEU A 42 4.91 1.66 -1.73
C LEU A 42 3.42 1.69 -1.34
N SER A 43 3.04 1.09 -0.20
CA SER A 43 1.71 1.26 0.40
C SER A 43 1.44 2.70 0.86
N ARG A 44 2.50 3.49 1.07
CA ARG A 44 2.40 4.92 1.39
C ARG A 44 2.29 5.80 0.14
N PHE A 45 2.58 5.27 -1.06
CA PHE A 45 2.72 6.05 -2.29
C PHE A 45 1.62 5.84 -3.35
N SER A 46 0.63 4.97 -3.14
CA SER A 46 -0.39 4.71 -4.18
C SER A 46 -1.83 4.74 -3.66
N ARG A 47 -2.67 5.45 -4.41
CA ARG A 47 -4.09 5.76 -4.12
C ARG A 47 -4.96 4.52 -4.31
N THR A 48 -5.69 4.14 -3.26
CA THR A 48 -6.95 3.35 -3.16
C THR A 48 -7.06 1.98 -3.84
N ARG A 49 -6.31 1.67 -4.90
CA ARG A 49 -6.35 0.38 -5.64
C ARG A 49 -5.16 -0.52 -5.29
N SER A 50 -4.05 0.06 -4.86
CA SER A 50 -2.85 -0.65 -4.39
C SER A 50 -3.03 -1.28 -3.02
N GLU A 51 -3.71 -0.60 -2.09
CA GLU A 51 -3.86 -1.07 -0.70
C GLU A 51 -4.70 -2.35 -0.62
N THR A 52 -5.76 -2.44 -1.42
CA THR A 52 -6.56 -3.67 -1.58
C THR A 52 -5.72 -4.83 -2.11
N ARG A 53 -4.83 -4.56 -3.08
CA ARG A 53 -3.89 -5.56 -3.61
C ARG A 53 -2.88 -5.98 -2.54
N CYS A 54 -2.42 -5.07 -1.70
CA CYS A 54 -1.51 -5.38 -0.59
C CYS A 54 -2.18 -6.28 0.46
N VAL A 55 -3.44 -6.03 0.83
CA VAL A 55 -4.17 -6.88 1.79
C VAL A 55 -4.42 -8.28 1.21
N SER A 56 -4.81 -8.39 -0.06
CA SER A 56 -5.00 -9.70 -0.71
C SER A 56 -3.70 -10.49 -0.83
N LEU A 57 -2.58 -9.84 -1.16
CA LEU A 57 -1.27 -10.48 -1.22
C LEU A 57 -0.80 -10.96 0.16
N ARG A 58 -1.02 -10.17 1.22
CA ARG A 58 -0.68 -10.57 2.61
C ARG A 58 -1.51 -11.76 3.07
N SER A 59 -2.82 -11.79 2.76
CA SER A 59 -3.68 -12.93 3.07
C SER A 59 -3.22 -14.20 2.35
N LEU A 60 -2.82 -14.09 1.07
CA LEU A 60 -2.28 -15.21 0.31
C LEU A 60 -0.95 -15.71 0.88
N ILE A 61 -0.04 -14.81 1.27
CA ILE A 61 1.23 -15.18 1.91
C ILE A 61 0.98 -15.88 3.26
N SER A 62 -0.01 -15.44 4.05
CA SER A 62 -0.37 -16.10 5.31
C SER A 62 -0.86 -17.53 5.09
N GLN A 63 -1.65 -17.77 4.04
CA GLN A 63 -2.06 -19.13 3.67
C GLN A 63 -0.88 -20.03 3.28
N LEU A 64 0.28 -19.47 2.95
CA LEU A 64 1.50 -20.22 2.60
C LEU A 64 2.45 -20.42 3.80
N GLN A 65 2.19 -19.81 4.96
CA GLN A 65 3.09 -19.88 6.12
C GLN A 65 3.26 -21.30 6.70
N HIS A 66 2.28 -22.18 6.49
CA HIS A 66 2.36 -23.58 6.94
C HIS A 66 3.28 -24.43 6.07
N LEU A 67 3.64 -23.94 4.87
CA LEU A 67 4.68 -24.52 4.05
C LEU A 67 5.98 -23.89 4.53
N ASP A 68 6.99 -24.70 4.88
CA ASP A 68 8.29 -24.26 5.36
C ASP A 68 9.11 -23.58 4.24
N ILE A 69 8.63 -22.42 3.80
CA ILE A 69 9.11 -21.64 2.66
C ILE A 69 9.09 -20.15 2.96
N LYS A 70 10.07 -19.43 2.43
CA LYS A 70 10.11 -17.96 2.45
C LYS A 70 9.67 -17.44 1.09
N VAL A 71 8.56 -16.71 1.02
CA VAL A 71 7.93 -16.29 -0.25
C VAL A 71 7.89 -14.77 -0.37
N GLY A 72 8.29 -14.26 -1.53
CA GLY A 72 8.19 -12.86 -1.94
C GLY A 72 7.37 -12.72 -3.21
N LEU A 73 6.39 -11.82 -3.20
CA LEU A 73 5.53 -11.56 -4.35
C LEU A 73 5.65 -10.09 -4.75
N TYR A 74 5.89 -9.83 -6.03
CA TYR A 74 5.84 -8.51 -6.62
C TYR A 74 4.86 -8.48 -7.80
N ARG A 75 3.67 -7.91 -7.56
CA ARG A 75 2.58 -7.89 -8.54
C ARG A 75 2.24 -9.30 -9.03
N ASP A 76 2.68 -9.64 -10.24
CA ASP A 76 2.40 -10.91 -10.91
C ASP A 76 3.60 -11.88 -10.88
N ASP A 77 4.77 -11.48 -10.37
CA ASP A 77 5.97 -12.32 -10.25
C ASP A 77 6.20 -12.75 -8.80
N GLY A 78 6.67 -13.99 -8.61
CA GLY A 78 6.93 -14.56 -7.29
C GLY A 78 8.27 -15.30 -7.18
N LEU A 79 8.91 -15.18 -6.02
CA LEU A 79 10.11 -15.93 -5.66
C LEU A 79 9.90 -16.63 -4.32
N ALA A 80 10.27 -17.89 -4.22
CA ALA A 80 10.17 -18.67 -3.00
C ALA A 80 11.45 -19.48 -2.75
N VAL A 81 11.92 -19.48 -1.51
CA VAL A 81 13.15 -20.16 -1.09
C VAL A 81 12.80 -21.21 -0.03
N THR A 82 13.37 -22.41 -0.17
CA THR A 82 13.21 -23.49 0.80
C THR A 82 14.53 -24.22 1.03
N ASN A 83 14.72 -24.77 2.23
CA ASN A 83 15.90 -25.58 2.58
C ASN A 83 15.60 -27.08 2.47
N GLN A 84 14.47 -27.44 1.86
CA GLN A 84 13.98 -28.81 1.77
C GLN A 84 14.62 -29.54 0.58
N SER A 85 14.61 -30.87 0.62
CA SER A 85 15.15 -31.69 -0.48
C SER A 85 14.39 -31.43 -1.80
N PRO A 86 15.01 -31.66 -2.98
CA PRO A 86 14.36 -31.47 -4.27
C PRO A 86 13.01 -32.20 -4.42
N GLN A 87 12.90 -33.39 -3.82
CA GLN A 87 11.67 -34.17 -3.78
C GLN A 87 10.59 -33.49 -2.92
N GLN A 88 10.95 -32.97 -1.75
CA GLN A 88 10.03 -32.22 -0.90
C GLN A 88 9.62 -30.89 -1.54
N THR A 89 10.51 -30.23 -2.28
CA THR A 89 10.21 -29.00 -3.01
C THR A 89 9.17 -29.22 -4.11
N GLU A 90 9.25 -30.33 -4.85
CA GLU A 90 8.19 -30.71 -5.80
C GLU A 90 6.87 -31.06 -5.09
N LYS A 91 6.91 -31.66 -3.89
CA LYS A 91 5.70 -31.84 -3.06
C LYS A 91 5.10 -30.49 -2.63
N ILE A 92 5.92 -29.52 -2.23
CA ILE A 92 5.48 -28.16 -1.87
C ILE A 92 4.86 -27.45 -3.08
N LYS A 93 5.49 -27.54 -4.25
CA LYS A 93 4.94 -27.03 -5.51
C LYS A 93 3.55 -27.59 -5.80
N LYS A 94 3.35 -28.91 -5.65
CA LYS A 94 2.03 -29.55 -5.80
C LYS A 94 1.01 -29.03 -4.78
N LYS A 95 1.42 -28.67 -3.56
CA LYS A 95 0.54 -28.07 -2.53
C LYS A 95 0.23 -26.60 -2.78
N MET A 96 1.15 -25.83 -3.37
CA MET A 96 0.91 -24.41 -3.68
C MET A 96 -0.14 -24.21 -4.78
N CYS A 97 -0.13 -25.03 -5.83
CA CYS A 97 -1.06 -24.86 -6.96
C CYS A 97 -2.55 -24.84 -6.54
N PRO A 98 -3.06 -25.76 -5.68
CA PRO A 98 -4.41 -25.70 -5.13
C PRO A 98 -4.71 -24.40 -4.38
N ILE A 99 -3.80 -23.93 -3.51
CA ILE A 99 -4.01 -22.72 -2.71
C ILE A 99 -4.26 -21.50 -3.61
N PHE A 100 -3.49 -21.35 -4.69
CA PHE A 100 -3.73 -20.26 -5.64
C PHE A 100 -5.03 -20.46 -6.42
N ARG A 101 -5.37 -21.71 -6.80
CA ARG A 101 -6.61 -22.04 -7.51
C ARG A 101 -7.86 -21.75 -6.66
N ASP A 102 -7.84 -22.07 -5.37
CA ASP A 102 -8.91 -21.79 -4.42
C ASP A 102 -9.18 -20.28 -4.26
N ASN A 103 -8.15 -19.46 -4.53
CA ASN A 103 -8.23 -18.01 -4.59
C ASN A 103 -8.55 -17.46 -6.01
N GLY A 104 -8.81 -18.34 -6.98
CA GLY A 104 -9.16 -17.96 -8.37
C GLY A 104 -7.98 -17.53 -9.24
N LEU A 105 -6.76 -17.88 -8.83
CA LEU A 105 -5.50 -17.56 -9.51
C LEU A 105 -4.90 -18.82 -10.14
N ASN A 106 -4.35 -18.68 -11.34
CA ASN A 106 -3.57 -19.75 -11.97
C ASN A 106 -2.10 -19.32 -11.99
N ILE A 107 -1.20 -20.23 -11.58
CA ILE A 107 0.23 -19.98 -11.45
C ILE A 107 1.05 -21.09 -12.10
N THR A 108 2.23 -20.73 -12.61
CA THR A 108 3.23 -21.67 -13.13
C THR A 108 4.45 -21.63 -12.24
N ILE A 109 4.83 -22.75 -11.62
CA ILE A 109 5.95 -22.82 -10.69
C ILE A 109 7.13 -23.58 -11.32
N GLN A 110 8.29 -22.93 -11.44
CA GLN A 110 9.56 -23.58 -11.76
C GLN A 110 10.27 -23.92 -10.45
N ALA A 111 10.56 -25.19 -10.19
CA ALA A 111 11.19 -25.63 -8.94
C ALA A 111 12.62 -26.11 -9.17
N ASN A 112 13.39 -26.19 -8.08
CA ASN A 112 14.77 -26.67 -8.04
C ASN A 112 15.75 -25.87 -8.91
N GLN A 113 15.48 -24.57 -9.09
CA GLN A 113 16.44 -23.68 -9.74
C GLN A 113 17.48 -23.18 -8.75
N LYS A 114 18.75 -23.20 -9.18
CA LYS A 114 19.89 -22.71 -8.40
C LYS A 114 20.32 -21.30 -8.80
N ILE A 115 19.99 -20.91 -10.04
CA ILE A 115 20.15 -19.56 -10.56
C ILE A 115 18.78 -19.05 -10.94
N VAL A 116 18.40 -17.87 -10.45
CA VAL A 116 17.06 -17.32 -10.65
C VAL A 116 17.10 -15.82 -10.86
N ASP A 117 16.36 -15.37 -11.87
CA ASP A 117 16.11 -13.95 -12.11
C ASP A 117 14.83 -13.53 -11.40
N PHE A 118 14.91 -12.50 -10.56
CA PHE A 118 13.76 -11.88 -9.92
C PHE A 118 13.91 -10.37 -9.89
N LEU A 119 12.99 -9.68 -10.58
CA LEU A 119 13.04 -8.22 -10.79
C LEU A 119 14.32 -7.80 -11.55
N ASP A 120 15.10 -6.90 -10.96
CA ASP A 120 16.32 -6.33 -11.55
C ASP A 120 17.59 -7.08 -11.07
N VAL A 121 17.45 -8.29 -10.50
CA VAL A 121 18.55 -9.04 -9.89
C VAL A 121 18.51 -10.53 -10.29
N THR A 122 19.68 -11.07 -10.65
CA THR A 122 19.94 -12.50 -10.79
C THR A 122 20.61 -12.99 -9.51
N PHE A 123 20.03 -14.01 -8.88
CA PHE A 123 20.58 -14.68 -7.71
C PHE A 123 21.24 -15.99 -8.12
N ASN A 124 22.46 -16.23 -7.64
CA ASN A 124 23.18 -17.49 -7.80
C ASN A 124 23.42 -18.13 -6.42
N LEU A 125 22.75 -19.27 -6.17
CA LEU A 125 22.85 -19.99 -4.90
C LEU A 125 24.14 -20.80 -4.76
N HIS A 126 24.80 -21.17 -5.85
CA HIS A 126 26.08 -21.90 -5.77
C HIS A 126 27.19 -21.01 -5.23
N THR A 127 27.24 -19.76 -5.69
CA THR A 127 28.29 -18.81 -5.31
C THR A 127 27.86 -17.91 -4.16
N GLY A 128 26.56 -17.83 -3.85
CA GLY A 128 26.00 -16.87 -2.90
C GLY A 128 26.03 -15.42 -3.41
N LEU A 129 26.37 -15.21 -4.69
CA LEU A 129 26.48 -13.89 -5.30
C LEU A 129 25.20 -13.53 -6.06
N HIS A 130 24.89 -12.24 -6.05
CA HIS A 130 23.85 -11.62 -6.85
C HIS A 130 24.43 -10.55 -7.78
N LYS A 131 23.82 -10.41 -8.96
CA LYS A 131 24.19 -9.45 -10.00
C LYS A 131 22.98 -8.75 -10.59
N PRO A 132 23.13 -7.55 -11.17
CA PRO A 132 22.04 -6.89 -11.90
C PRO A 132 21.54 -7.75 -13.07
N TYR A 133 20.22 -7.90 -13.18
CA TYR A 133 19.57 -8.58 -14.29
C TYR A 133 19.03 -7.58 -15.31
N LYS A 134 19.20 -7.89 -16.59
CA LYS A 134 18.66 -7.13 -17.71
C LYS A 134 17.94 -8.09 -18.65
N LYS A 135 16.74 -7.72 -19.09
CA LYS A 135 16.02 -8.51 -20.09
C LYS A 135 16.79 -8.51 -21.43
N PRO A 136 16.85 -9.66 -22.14
CA PRO A 136 17.71 -9.82 -23.31
C PRO A 136 17.45 -8.85 -24.47
N ASN A 137 16.25 -8.26 -24.56
CA ASN A 137 15.86 -7.35 -25.65
C ASN A 137 15.70 -5.88 -25.20
N ASP A 138 16.16 -5.51 -24.01
CA ASP A 138 15.94 -4.15 -23.49
C ASP A 138 17.06 -3.18 -23.92
N SER A 139 16.71 -2.03 -24.47
CA SER A 139 17.67 -0.99 -24.87
C SER A 139 17.72 0.11 -23.80
N ILE A 140 18.92 0.33 -23.23
CA ILE A 140 19.09 1.30 -22.15
C ILE A 140 19.12 2.70 -22.77
N THR A 141 18.09 3.48 -22.50
CA THR A 141 18.00 4.88 -22.94
C THR A 141 17.89 5.79 -21.73
N TYR A 142 18.73 6.82 -21.69
CA TYR A 142 18.75 7.81 -20.62
C TYR A 142 18.43 9.20 -21.14
N ILE A 143 18.07 10.07 -20.20
CA ILE A 143 17.76 11.47 -20.48
C ILE A 143 19.05 12.20 -20.85
N HIS A 144 19.07 12.85 -22.02
CA HIS A 144 20.21 13.68 -22.46
C HIS A 144 20.47 14.83 -21.48
N ARG A 145 21.75 15.17 -21.25
CA ARG A 145 22.15 16.27 -20.35
C ARG A 145 21.58 17.62 -20.75
N GLU A 146 21.41 17.85 -22.04
CA GLU A 146 20.84 19.08 -22.62
C GLU A 146 19.31 19.00 -22.77
N SER A 147 18.70 17.91 -22.31
CA SER A 147 17.26 17.80 -22.35
C SER A 147 16.58 18.82 -21.43
N ASN A 148 15.30 18.99 -21.70
CA ASN A 148 14.48 20.02 -21.09
C ASN A 148 13.96 19.66 -19.68
N HIS A 149 14.57 18.68 -19.03
CA HIS A 149 14.13 18.16 -17.74
C HIS A 149 14.65 19.03 -16.58
N PRO A 150 14.00 18.98 -15.40
CA PRO A 150 14.48 19.68 -14.21
C PRO A 150 15.97 19.38 -13.92
N PRO A 151 16.81 20.41 -13.64
CA PRO A 151 18.24 20.22 -13.41
C PRO A 151 18.58 19.22 -12.29
N SER A 152 17.69 19.11 -11.30
CA SER A 152 17.82 18.15 -10.20
C SER A 152 17.74 16.70 -10.68
N ILE A 153 16.90 16.40 -11.66
CA ILE A 153 16.74 15.04 -12.22
C ILE A 153 17.99 14.68 -13.02
N ILE A 154 18.44 15.58 -13.90
CA ILE A 154 19.62 15.39 -14.75
C ILE A 154 20.88 15.19 -13.89
N LYS A 155 21.06 16.01 -12.84
CA LYS A 155 22.20 15.90 -11.91
C LYS A 155 22.20 14.60 -11.11
N ASN A 156 21.02 14.13 -10.69
CA ASN A 156 20.91 12.95 -9.84
C ASN A 156 20.85 11.62 -10.64
N LEU A 157 20.71 11.67 -11.96
CA LEU A 157 20.56 10.47 -12.79
C LEU A 157 21.78 9.54 -12.69
N PRO A 158 23.04 10.00 -12.88
CA PRO A 158 24.21 9.13 -12.74
C PRO A 158 24.31 8.53 -11.34
N GLN A 159 24.13 9.35 -10.29
CA GLN A 159 24.18 8.90 -8.89
C GLN A 159 23.10 7.88 -8.55
N SER A 160 21.91 7.99 -9.16
CA SER A 160 20.82 7.04 -8.97
C SER A 160 21.13 5.68 -9.59
N ILE A 161 21.71 5.68 -10.79
CA ILE A 161 22.13 4.47 -11.51
C ILE A 161 23.27 3.79 -10.74
N GLU A 162 24.26 4.57 -10.32
CA GLU A 162 25.38 4.11 -9.50
C GLU A 162 24.88 3.41 -8.24
N LYS A 163 24.04 4.09 -7.45
CA LYS A 163 23.45 3.49 -6.23
C LYS A 163 22.68 2.22 -6.52
N ARG A 164 21.90 2.18 -7.61
CA ARG A 164 21.14 0.99 -7.99
C ARG A 164 22.05 -0.18 -8.33
N LEU A 165 23.06 0.03 -9.17
CA LEU A 165 24.00 -1.01 -9.57
C LEU A 165 24.84 -1.51 -8.40
N THR A 166 25.31 -0.61 -7.54
CA THR A 166 26.03 -0.94 -6.31
C THR A 166 25.17 -1.78 -5.36
N ASN A 167 23.89 -1.44 -5.20
CA ASN A 167 22.97 -2.21 -4.36
C ASN A 167 22.67 -3.59 -4.95
N ASN A 168 22.57 -3.71 -6.28
CA ASN A 168 22.25 -4.94 -6.98
C ASN A 168 23.49 -5.81 -7.29
N SER A 169 24.69 -5.34 -6.96
CA SER A 169 25.95 -6.06 -7.16
C SER A 169 26.50 -6.53 -5.82
N SER A 170 27.03 -7.75 -5.79
CA SER A 170 27.68 -8.27 -4.58
C SER A 170 29.05 -7.66 -4.38
N ASN A 171 29.85 -7.62 -5.45
CA ASN A 171 31.27 -7.26 -5.42
C ASN A 171 31.55 -6.22 -6.50
N GLU A 172 32.70 -5.56 -6.40
CA GLU A 172 33.17 -4.56 -7.37
C GLU A 172 33.28 -5.13 -8.79
N LYS A 173 33.86 -6.32 -8.96
CA LYS A 173 33.97 -6.98 -10.29
C LYS A 173 32.61 -7.16 -10.98
N ILE A 174 31.58 -7.57 -10.23
CA ILE A 174 30.21 -7.74 -10.77
C ILE A 174 29.61 -6.38 -11.16
N PHE A 175 29.91 -5.35 -10.38
CA PHE A 175 29.49 -3.99 -10.68
C PHE A 175 30.14 -3.48 -11.97
N GLU A 176 31.45 -3.64 -12.12
CA GLU A 176 32.20 -3.21 -13.31
C GLU A 176 31.66 -3.86 -14.58
N ASP A 177 31.51 -5.18 -14.58
CA ASP A 177 30.95 -5.95 -15.71
C ASP A 177 29.54 -5.45 -16.06
N ALA A 178 28.70 -5.20 -15.04
CA ALA A 178 27.33 -4.76 -15.25
C ALA A 178 27.23 -3.29 -15.65
N ALA A 179 28.21 -2.45 -15.30
CA ALA A 179 28.19 -1.01 -15.51
C ALA A 179 28.50 -0.62 -16.96
N ILE A 180 29.24 -1.44 -17.72
CA ILE A 180 29.62 -1.19 -19.11
C ILE A 180 28.47 -0.64 -19.97
N PRO A 181 27.31 -1.32 -20.10
CA PRO A 181 26.22 -0.84 -20.94
C PRO A 181 25.55 0.43 -20.40
N TYR A 182 25.64 0.70 -19.09
CA TYR A 182 25.12 1.93 -18.49
C TYR A 182 26.06 3.12 -18.72
N HIS A 183 27.37 2.89 -18.69
CA HIS A 183 28.37 3.89 -19.03
C HIS A 183 28.24 4.34 -20.49
N GLU A 184 28.10 3.40 -21.42
CA GLU A 184 27.88 3.71 -22.84
C GLU A 184 26.62 4.54 -23.04
N ALA A 185 25.52 4.15 -22.39
CA ALA A 185 24.25 4.87 -22.46
C ALA A 185 24.36 6.29 -21.85
N LEU A 186 25.08 6.47 -20.75
CA LEU A 186 25.29 7.78 -20.12
C LEU A 186 26.20 8.68 -20.96
N LYS A 187 27.29 8.12 -21.51
CA LYS A 187 28.25 8.83 -22.38
C LYS A 187 27.57 9.30 -23.66
N LYS A 188 26.77 8.44 -24.31
CA LYS A 188 25.93 8.80 -25.47
C LYS A 188 24.98 9.96 -25.17
N ASN A 189 24.60 10.13 -23.90
CA ASN A 189 23.66 11.16 -23.46
C ASN A 189 24.34 12.41 -22.84
N GLY A 190 25.65 12.58 -23.01
CA GLY A 190 26.39 13.77 -22.59
C GLY A 190 26.73 13.84 -21.10
N HIS A 191 26.61 12.74 -20.35
CA HIS A 191 26.98 12.66 -18.94
C HIS A 191 28.46 12.27 -18.79
N VAL A 192 29.23 13.09 -18.07
CA VAL A 192 30.69 12.95 -17.92
C VAL A 192 31.08 12.05 -16.73
N MET A 193 30.16 11.81 -15.79
CA MET A 193 30.45 11.07 -14.56
C MET A 193 30.65 9.57 -14.83
N ALA A 194 31.81 9.06 -14.45
CA ALA A 194 32.05 7.63 -14.31
C ALA A 194 31.29 7.11 -13.06
N LEU A 195 30.45 6.09 -13.26
CA LEU A 195 29.90 5.27 -12.17
C LEU A 195 31.06 4.66 -11.38
N LYS A 196 31.01 4.79 -10.05
CA LYS A 196 32.00 4.19 -9.15
C LYS A 196 31.32 3.19 -8.23
N TYR A 197 32.02 2.12 -7.88
CA TYR A 197 31.52 1.23 -6.84
C TYR A 197 31.65 1.94 -5.49
N ALA A 198 30.53 2.05 -4.76
CA ALA A 198 30.54 2.58 -3.41
C ALA A 198 30.51 1.40 -2.44
N GLU A 199 31.57 1.20 -1.67
CA GLU A 199 31.61 0.13 -0.67
C GLU A 199 30.42 0.24 0.29
N LYS A 200 29.74 -0.89 0.50
CA LYS A 200 28.64 -0.98 1.46
C LYS A 200 29.24 -0.82 2.85
N LYS A 201 29.18 0.40 3.42
CA LYS A 201 29.49 0.62 4.84
C LYS A 201 28.62 -0.33 5.66
N THR A 202 29.23 -1.37 6.23
CA THR A 202 28.59 -2.21 7.23
C THR A 202 28.24 -1.30 8.40
N ASN A 203 26.95 -1.23 8.74
CA ASN A 203 26.47 -0.47 9.90
C ASN A 203 26.89 -1.18 11.19
N THR A 204 28.17 -1.14 11.50
CA THR A 204 28.73 -1.32 12.84
C THR A 204 29.42 -0.01 13.20
N THR A 205 28.62 1.02 13.47
CA THR A 205 29.10 2.19 14.20
C THR A 205 27.96 2.75 15.03
N THR A 206 28.27 2.86 16.31
CA THR A 206 27.43 3.13 17.46
C THR A 206 26.65 4.44 17.32
N LYS A 207 25.39 4.42 17.78
CA LYS A 207 24.40 5.52 17.76
C LYS A 207 24.79 6.84 18.47
N ASN A 208 26.04 7.04 18.89
CA ASN A 208 26.38 8.07 19.86
C ASN A 208 26.90 9.41 19.31
N GLU A 209 27.15 9.58 18.00
CA GLU A 209 27.75 10.83 17.50
C GLU A 209 26.77 11.85 16.89
N LYS A 210 25.49 11.49 16.70
CA LYS A 210 24.50 12.43 16.12
C LYS A 210 23.82 13.37 17.13
N LYS A 211 24.12 13.23 18.43
CA LYS A 211 23.45 13.99 19.50
C LYS A 211 24.15 15.29 19.90
N ARG A 212 25.28 15.63 19.26
CA ARG A 212 26.19 16.71 19.72
C ARG A 212 26.20 17.99 18.86
N LYS A 213 25.25 18.16 17.93
CA LYS A 213 25.16 19.36 17.06
C LYS A 213 23.78 20.03 17.00
N GLU A 214 22.83 19.65 17.86
CA GLU A 214 21.46 20.22 17.85
C GLU A 214 21.15 21.14 19.04
N THR A 215 22.12 21.43 19.92
CA THR A 215 21.99 22.43 20.98
C THR A 215 22.77 23.69 20.63
N ALA A 216 22.19 24.50 19.74
CA ALA A 216 22.44 25.94 19.68
C ALA A 216 21.32 26.56 18.83
N ASN A 217 20.59 27.49 19.45
CA ASN A 217 19.62 28.44 18.88
C ASN A 217 18.13 28.04 19.00
N GLU A 218 17.63 28.15 20.24
CA GLU A 218 16.53 29.08 20.59
C GLU A 218 16.61 30.38 19.75
N GLU A 219 15.56 31.05 19.31
CA GLU A 219 14.46 31.58 20.11
C GLU A 219 13.52 32.38 19.17
N THR A 220 12.30 32.66 19.64
CA THR A 220 11.33 33.69 19.20
C THR A 220 10.20 33.39 18.18
N LYS A 221 9.00 33.67 18.72
CA LYS A 221 7.82 34.36 18.14
C LYS A 221 6.60 33.54 17.70
N GLU A 222 5.63 33.54 18.61
CA GLU A 222 4.19 33.38 18.44
C GLU A 222 3.60 34.36 17.41
N THR A 223 2.48 33.98 16.74
CA THR A 223 1.21 34.75 16.75
C THR A 223 0.08 34.12 15.91
N LYS A 224 -1.07 33.89 16.57
CA LYS A 224 -2.50 34.12 16.22
C LYS A 224 -3.00 33.88 14.77
N THR A 225 -3.93 32.93 14.60
CA THR A 225 -4.69 32.70 13.34
C THR A 225 -6.15 33.18 13.41
N THR A 226 -6.55 34.06 12.47
CA THR A 226 -7.94 34.45 12.18
C THR A 226 -8.58 33.56 11.10
N ASN A 227 -9.87 33.24 11.25
CA ASN A 227 -10.65 32.36 10.35
C ASN A 227 -10.84 32.98 8.95
N LYS A 228 -10.17 32.43 7.93
CA LYS A 228 -10.31 32.87 6.53
C LYS A 228 -11.26 31.95 5.74
N ARG A 229 -12.27 32.56 5.08
CA ARG A 229 -13.12 31.89 4.06
C ARG A 229 -12.25 31.23 2.99
N LYS A 230 -12.49 29.94 2.71
CA LYS A 230 -11.74 29.18 1.70
C LYS A 230 -12.37 29.34 0.32
N ARG A 231 -11.66 29.98 -0.61
CA ARG A 231 -12.05 30.05 -2.04
C ARG A 231 -11.80 28.68 -2.69
N ARG A 232 -12.67 28.27 -3.64
CA ARG A 232 -12.44 27.08 -4.48
C ARG A 232 -11.34 27.42 -5.51
N ILE A 233 -10.22 26.70 -5.44
CA ILE A 233 -9.04 26.94 -6.29
C ILE A 233 -8.91 25.82 -7.32
N THR A 234 -8.83 26.18 -8.60
CA THR A 234 -8.47 25.32 -9.72
C THR A 234 -6.97 25.44 -9.98
N TRP A 235 -6.26 24.33 -10.03
CA TRP A 235 -4.82 24.30 -10.27
C TRP A 235 -4.51 23.92 -11.72
N PHE A 236 -3.72 24.75 -12.39
CA PHE A 236 -3.13 24.46 -13.70
C PHE A 236 -1.66 24.08 -13.51
N ASN A 237 -1.27 22.90 -14.00
CA ASN A 237 0.08 22.35 -13.86
C ASN A 237 0.67 22.06 -15.24
N PRO A 238 1.32 23.04 -15.89
CA PRO A 238 1.93 22.85 -17.19
C PRO A 238 3.13 21.90 -17.11
N PRO A 239 3.46 21.19 -18.20
CA PRO A 239 4.71 20.43 -18.29
C PRO A 239 5.91 21.38 -18.17
N TYR A 240 6.88 21.01 -17.33
CA TYR A 240 8.09 21.81 -17.14
C TYR A 240 8.97 21.77 -18.39
N SER A 241 9.43 22.94 -18.82
CA SER A 241 10.34 23.13 -19.94
C SER A 241 11.24 24.34 -19.65
N LYS A 242 12.53 24.07 -19.46
CA LYS A 242 13.65 25.03 -19.42
C LYS A 242 13.81 25.85 -20.70
N ASN A 243 13.35 25.36 -21.85
CA ASN A 243 13.32 26.12 -23.11
C ASN A 243 12.31 27.27 -23.09
N VAL A 244 11.39 27.29 -22.11
CA VAL A 244 10.50 28.42 -21.95
C VAL A 244 11.23 29.51 -21.17
N SER A 245 11.78 30.47 -21.91
CA SER A 245 12.34 31.71 -21.37
C SER A 245 11.25 32.70 -20.92
N SER A 246 10.03 32.54 -21.43
CA SER A 246 8.92 33.43 -21.12
C SER A 246 8.39 33.17 -19.72
N ASN A 247 7.95 34.24 -19.07
CA ASN A 247 7.39 34.15 -17.73
C ASN A 247 5.98 33.55 -17.82
N ILE A 248 5.90 32.21 -17.82
CA ILE A 248 4.67 31.43 -18.05
C ILE A 248 3.57 31.86 -17.10
N ASP A 249 3.89 32.14 -15.84
CA ASP A 249 2.93 32.64 -14.85
C ASP A 249 2.31 33.97 -15.27
N LYS A 250 3.12 34.96 -15.66
CA LYS A 250 2.67 36.26 -16.13
C LYS A 250 1.81 36.11 -17.37
N ASN A 251 2.31 35.41 -18.39
CA ASN A 251 1.58 35.18 -19.64
C ASN A 251 0.26 34.43 -19.42
N PHE A 252 0.26 33.42 -18.55
CA PHE A 252 -0.95 32.68 -18.19
C PHE A 252 -1.97 33.57 -17.47
N PHE A 253 -1.53 34.41 -16.53
CA PHE A 253 -2.41 35.31 -15.80
C PHE A 253 -2.91 36.48 -16.67
N ASP A 254 -2.14 36.91 -17.67
CA ASP A 254 -2.54 37.92 -18.63
C ASP A 254 -3.56 37.36 -19.63
N LEU A 255 -3.36 36.12 -20.10
CA LEU A 255 -4.36 35.37 -20.87
C LEU A 255 -5.66 35.17 -20.08
N LEU A 256 -5.57 34.82 -18.79
CA LEU A 256 -6.76 34.70 -17.94
C LEU A 256 -7.55 36.02 -17.88
N ASN A 257 -6.87 37.16 -17.77
CA ASN A 257 -7.52 38.46 -17.76
C ASN A 257 -8.11 38.84 -19.13
N SER A 258 -7.40 38.52 -20.22
CA SER A 258 -7.84 38.83 -21.58
C SER A 258 -9.03 37.97 -22.02
N CYS A 259 -9.00 36.67 -21.72
CA CYS A 259 -10.05 35.74 -22.13
C CYS A 259 -11.26 35.76 -21.18
N PHE A 260 -11.06 36.13 -19.91
CA PHE A 260 -12.12 36.19 -18.91
C PHE A 260 -12.15 37.57 -18.21
N PRO A 261 -12.51 38.65 -18.93
CA PRO A 261 -12.66 39.96 -18.32
C PRO A 261 -13.83 39.98 -17.32
N PRO A 262 -13.94 41.01 -16.46
CA PRO A 262 -14.95 41.08 -15.39
C PRO A 262 -16.40 40.81 -15.81
N ASN A 263 -16.76 41.21 -17.03
CA ASN A 263 -18.09 41.07 -17.62
C ASN A 263 -18.36 39.68 -18.23
N HIS A 264 -17.35 38.81 -18.29
CA HIS A 264 -17.49 37.48 -18.86
C HIS A 264 -18.24 36.53 -17.91
N LYS A 265 -19.19 35.75 -18.42
CA LYS A 265 -20.04 34.82 -17.64
C LYS A 265 -19.23 33.88 -16.73
N LEU A 266 -18.05 33.46 -17.19
CA LEU A 266 -17.15 32.57 -16.46
C LEU A 266 -16.14 33.27 -15.55
N HIS A 267 -16.04 34.60 -15.53
CA HIS A 267 -15.06 35.33 -14.70
C HIS A 267 -15.26 35.05 -13.21
N LYS A 268 -16.49 34.81 -12.75
CA LYS A 268 -16.80 34.41 -11.37
C LYS A 268 -16.12 33.09 -10.96
N ILE A 269 -15.83 32.22 -11.94
CA ILE A 269 -15.25 30.89 -11.75
C ILE A 269 -13.77 30.87 -12.15
N ILE A 270 -13.39 31.59 -13.21
CA ILE A 270 -12.07 31.60 -13.83
C ILE A 270 -11.52 33.03 -13.75
N ASN A 271 -10.71 33.29 -12.74
CA ASN A 271 -10.01 34.57 -12.52
C ASN A 271 -8.70 34.33 -11.75
N LYS A 272 -7.86 35.36 -11.59
CA LYS A 272 -6.58 35.27 -10.85
C LYS A 272 -6.72 34.81 -9.39
N ASN A 273 -7.91 34.94 -8.80
CA ASN A 273 -8.19 34.55 -7.42
C ASN A 273 -8.66 33.09 -7.29
N THR A 274 -9.22 32.51 -8.35
CA THR A 274 -9.76 31.13 -8.38
C THR A 274 -8.88 30.15 -9.14
N VAL A 275 -8.06 30.60 -10.09
CA VAL A 275 -7.12 29.74 -10.83
C VAL A 275 -5.69 30.02 -10.37
N LYS A 276 -4.93 28.96 -10.07
CA LYS A 276 -3.53 29.03 -9.64
C LYS A 276 -2.65 28.16 -10.53
N LEU A 277 -1.46 28.66 -10.84
CA LEU A 277 -0.42 27.91 -11.53
C LEU A 277 0.45 27.19 -10.49
N SER A 278 0.77 25.91 -10.70
CA SER A 278 1.79 25.22 -9.89
C SER A 278 2.71 24.37 -10.73
N TYR A 279 3.98 24.28 -10.30
CA TYR A 279 4.85 23.14 -10.57
C TYR A 279 4.90 22.27 -9.30
N SER A 280 4.74 20.96 -9.44
CA SER A 280 4.77 20.04 -8.30
C SER A 280 6.13 20.08 -7.57
N CYS A 281 6.15 20.66 -6.37
CA CYS A 281 7.23 20.47 -5.39
C CYS A 281 6.69 19.56 -4.28
N THR A 282 7.12 18.30 -4.24
CA THR A 282 6.83 17.43 -3.08
C THR A 282 7.25 18.14 -1.78
N PRO A 283 6.48 18.01 -0.68
CA PRO A 283 6.83 18.65 0.58
C PRO A 283 8.22 18.18 1.02
N ASN A 284 9.05 19.12 1.47
CA ASN A 284 10.40 18.78 1.89
C ASN A 284 10.38 17.88 3.15
N ILE A 285 11.50 17.21 3.43
CA ILE A 285 11.63 16.27 4.55
C ILE A 285 11.22 16.91 5.90
N LYS A 286 11.49 18.21 6.08
CA LYS A 286 11.18 18.98 7.30
C LYS A 286 9.67 19.09 7.54
N GLN A 287 8.88 19.31 6.49
CA GLN A 287 7.41 19.37 6.58
C GLN A 287 6.80 18.00 6.93
N ILE A 288 7.41 16.92 6.43
CA ILE A 288 6.98 15.55 6.74
C ILE A 288 7.20 15.25 8.23
N ILE A 289 8.39 15.57 8.77
CA ILE A 289 8.74 15.34 10.18
C ILE A 289 7.85 16.18 11.12
N SER A 290 7.65 17.46 10.82
CA SER A 290 6.82 18.35 11.64
C SER A 290 5.36 17.87 11.73
N SER A 291 4.82 17.34 10.63
CA SER A 291 3.45 16.82 10.59
C SER A 291 3.29 15.54 11.43
N HIS A 292 4.33 14.69 11.46
CA HIS A 292 4.33 13.46 12.25
C HIS A 292 4.32 13.76 13.75
N ASN A 293 5.20 14.65 14.21
CA ASN A 293 5.35 14.97 15.64
C ASN A 293 4.07 15.62 16.21
N LYS A 294 3.42 16.51 15.43
CA LYS A 294 2.13 17.10 15.81
C LYS A 294 1.03 16.05 16.03
N ARG A 295 1.06 14.95 15.30
CA ARG A 295 0.06 13.88 15.48
C ARG A 295 0.27 13.14 16.79
N ILE A 296 1.52 12.78 17.10
CA ILE A 296 1.87 12.06 18.34
C ILE A 296 1.44 12.88 19.57
N ILE A 297 1.76 14.17 19.58
CA ILE A 297 1.41 15.07 20.70
C ILE A 297 -0.11 15.16 20.90
N ASN A 298 -0.90 15.23 19.81
CA ASN A 298 -2.36 15.33 19.91
C ASN A 298 -3.02 14.01 20.34
N GLU A 299 -2.45 12.86 19.98
CA GLU A 299 -2.93 11.54 20.43
C GLU A 299 -2.75 11.37 21.94
N SER A 300 -1.62 11.82 22.51
CA SER A 300 -1.38 11.84 23.96
C SER A 300 -2.30 12.80 24.74
N SER A 301 -2.78 13.87 24.11
CA SER A 301 -3.71 14.82 24.76
C SER A 301 -5.17 14.39 24.70
N SER A 302 -5.52 13.47 23.79
CA SER A 302 -6.90 13.00 23.57
C SER A 302 -7.32 11.88 24.53
N SER A 303 -6.38 11.21 25.20
CA SER A 303 -6.67 10.20 26.24
C SER A 303 -7.22 10.80 27.53
N ASN A 304 -7.02 12.11 27.77
CA ASN A 304 -7.43 12.79 29.01
C ASN A 304 -8.81 13.50 28.91
N LYS A 305 -9.56 13.32 27.81
CA LYS A 305 -10.93 13.84 27.65
C LYS A 305 -11.92 12.72 27.28
N ALA A 306 -12.04 11.71 28.14
CA ALA A 306 -13.18 10.81 28.12
C ALA A 306 -14.40 11.50 28.76
N SER A 307 -15.11 12.33 28.00
CA SER A 307 -16.43 12.81 28.42
C SER A 307 -17.41 11.64 28.44
N THR A 308 -18.27 11.61 29.44
CA THR A 308 -19.40 10.68 29.69
C THR A 308 -20.44 10.65 28.57
N THR A 309 -20.10 10.16 27.38
CA THR A 309 -21.04 9.93 26.28
C THR A 309 -21.78 8.62 26.49
N LYS A 310 -23.09 8.68 26.71
CA LYS A 310 -23.98 7.49 26.77
C LYS A 310 -23.78 6.62 25.51
N LEU A 311 -23.57 5.32 25.70
CA LEU A 311 -23.27 4.34 24.63
C LEU A 311 -24.53 3.70 24.00
N CYS A 312 -25.71 3.94 24.60
CA CYS A 312 -27.00 3.40 24.15
C CYS A 312 -28.18 4.34 24.47
N TYR A 313 -29.15 4.40 23.55
CA TYR A 313 -30.46 5.06 23.74
C TYR A 313 -31.63 4.07 23.49
N CYS A 314 -31.46 2.78 23.77
CA CYS A 314 -32.57 1.83 23.68
C CYS A 314 -33.45 1.95 24.93
N ARG A 315 -34.77 1.87 24.77
CA ARG A 315 -35.73 1.84 25.90
C ARG A 315 -35.53 0.55 26.69
N ASP A 316 -35.47 -0.58 25.99
CA ASP A 316 -35.11 -1.87 26.55
C ASP A 316 -33.62 -2.16 26.33
N LYS A 317 -32.83 -2.00 27.39
CA LYS A 317 -31.39 -2.26 27.37
C LYS A 317 -31.04 -3.73 27.04
N PRO A 318 -31.73 -4.75 27.59
CA PRO A 318 -31.43 -6.15 27.29
C PRO A 318 -31.72 -6.52 25.82
N SER A 319 -32.67 -5.84 25.19
CA SER A 319 -33.00 -6.03 23.77
C SER A 319 -32.00 -5.36 22.82
N CYS A 320 -30.96 -4.70 23.33
CA CYS A 320 -29.97 -4.04 22.49
C CYS A 320 -29.15 -5.08 21.71
N PRO A 321 -29.09 -4.99 20.37
CA PRO A 321 -28.39 -5.97 19.54
C PRO A 321 -26.87 -6.02 19.78
N LEU A 322 -26.31 -5.03 20.48
CA LEU A 322 -24.88 -4.94 20.83
C LEU A 322 -24.66 -4.67 22.32
N GLN A 323 -25.52 -5.20 23.21
CA GLN A 323 -25.29 -5.15 24.67
C GLN A 323 -24.95 -3.72 25.16
N GLU A 324 -25.83 -2.76 24.88
CA GLU A 324 -25.68 -1.34 25.24
C GLU A 324 -24.57 -0.55 24.52
N LYS A 325 -24.03 -1.05 23.40
CA LYS A 325 -23.02 -0.34 22.58
C LYS A 325 -23.53 0.08 21.19
N CYS A 326 -24.85 0.23 21.02
CA CYS A 326 -25.44 0.48 19.70
C CYS A 326 -25.15 1.88 19.13
N LEU A 327 -24.68 2.84 19.93
CA LEU A 327 -24.31 4.18 19.44
C LEU A 327 -22.87 4.28 18.96
N GLU A 328 -22.10 3.21 19.05
CA GLU A 328 -20.75 3.16 18.53
C GLU A 328 -20.73 3.44 17.02
N GLN A 329 -19.77 4.27 16.62
CA GLN A 329 -19.61 4.76 15.25
C GLN A 329 -18.33 4.18 14.64
N SER A 330 -18.22 4.23 13.31
CA SER A 330 -16.99 3.85 12.59
C SER A 330 -16.47 2.47 13.02
N LEU A 331 -17.29 1.44 12.81
CA LEU A 331 -17.00 0.08 13.23
C LEU A 331 -17.28 -0.96 12.15
N VAL A 332 -16.57 -2.08 12.29
CA VAL A 332 -16.79 -3.34 11.56
C VAL A 332 -17.54 -4.28 12.49
N TYR A 333 -18.67 -4.82 12.02
CA TYR A 333 -19.49 -5.77 12.77
C TYR A 333 -19.63 -7.09 12.02
N GLN A 334 -19.91 -8.14 12.79
CA GLN A 334 -20.34 -9.44 12.29
C GLN A 334 -21.84 -9.62 12.56
N ALA A 335 -22.55 -10.19 11.60
CA ALA A 335 -23.90 -10.71 11.78
C ALA A 335 -23.85 -12.23 11.61
N THR A 336 -24.43 -12.97 12.54
CA THR A 336 -24.50 -14.43 12.51
C THR A 336 -25.96 -14.83 12.41
N VAL A 337 -26.30 -15.58 11.36
CA VAL A 337 -27.65 -16.09 11.09
C VAL A 337 -27.63 -17.59 11.40
N SER A 338 -28.42 -18.01 12.39
CA SER A 338 -28.59 -19.41 12.76
C SER A 338 -29.97 -19.90 12.35
N GLU A 339 -30.04 -20.94 11.53
CA GLU A 339 -31.28 -21.62 11.16
C GLU A 339 -31.67 -22.63 12.26
N THR A 340 -32.92 -22.56 12.75
CA THR A 340 -33.35 -23.30 13.95
C THR A 340 -33.37 -24.83 13.73
N ASN A 341 -33.66 -25.27 12.51
CA ASN A 341 -33.91 -26.69 12.23
C ASN A 341 -32.68 -27.47 11.76
N THR A 342 -31.65 -26.79 11.24
CA THR A 342 -30.50 -27.43 10.59
C THR A 342 -29.17 -27.14 11.29
N ASN A 343 -29.19 -26.35 12.37
CA ASN A 343 -27.99 -25.79 13.03
C ASN A 343 -27.02 -25.13 12.03
N LYS A 344 -27.49 -24.73 10.85
CA LYS A 344 -26.67 -24.06 9.86
C LYS A 344 -26.39 -22.64 10.32
N ILE A 345 -25.11 -22.28 10.39
CA ILE A 345 -24.64 -20.96 10.80
C ILE A 345 -24.03 -20.26 9.59
N ASP A 346 -24.67 -19.18 9.17
CA ASP A 346 -24.18 -18.29 8.11
C ASP A 346 -23.69 -16.97 8.72
N THR A 347 -22.59 -16.43 8.20
CA THR A 347 -21.93 -15.24 8.75
C THR A 347 -21.78 -14.15 7.70
N TYR A 348 -21.93 -12.90 8.12
CA TYR A 348 -21.79 -11.71 7.30
C TYR A 348 -20.96 -10.66 8.04
N ILE A 349 -20.06 -10.00 7.32
CA ILE A 349 -19.27 -8.89 7.82
C ILE A 349 -19.69 -7.63 7.09
N GLY A 350 -19.91 -6.56 7.85
CA GLY A 350 -20.23 -5.26 7.29
C GLY A 350 -19.64 -4.11 8.10
N ILE A 351 -19.73 -2.92 7.53
CA ILE A 351 -19.26 -1.68 8.17
C ILE A 351 -20.36 -0.64 8.34
N THR A 352 -20.10 0.30 9.25
CA THR A 352 -20.85 1.53 9.39
C THR A 352 -19.94 2.67 9.82
N GLU A 353 -20.01 3.80 9.12
CA GLU A 353 -19.39 5.05 9.59
C GLU A 353 -20.27 5.74 10.64
N ASN A 354 -21.59 5.72 10.42
CA ASN A 354 -22.59 6.20 11.37
C ASN A 354 -22.71 5.25 12.57
N THR A 355 -23.62 5.55 13.49
CA THR A 355 -23.92 4.65 14.62
C THR A 355 -24.40 3.28 14.14
N PHE A 356 -24.05 2.23 14.87
CA PHE A 356 -24.57 0.88 14.59
C PHE A 356 -26.09 0.83 14.62
N LYS A 357 -26.75 1.56 15.53
CA LYS A 357 -28.22 1.64 15.60
C LYS A 357 -28.84 2.09 14.27
N THR A 358 -28.26 3.11 13.62
CA THR A 358 -28.70 3.54 12.29
C THR A 358 -28.56 2.42 11.26
N ARG A 359 -27.42 1.73 11.26
CA ARG A 359 -27.17 0.63 10.31
C ARG A 359 -28.06 -0.58 10.56
N PHE A 360 -28.30 -0.91 11.82
CA PHE A 360 -29.22 -1.96 12.24
C PHE A 360 -30.64 -1.68 11.76
N ASN A 361 -31.13 -0.44 11.92
CA ASN A 361 -32.43 -0.03 11.41
C ASN A 361 -32.53 -0.15 9.88
N GLN A 362 -31.45 0.16 9.16
CA GLN A 362 -31.39 -0.03 7.71
C GLN A 362 -31.53 -1.52 7.34
N HIS A 363 -30.77 -2.41 7.98
CA HIS A 363 -30.90 -3.86 7.80
C HIS A 363 -32.31 -4.35 8.10
N MET A 364 -32.88 -3.95 9.23
CA MET A 364 -34.25 -4.31 9.61
C MET A 364 -35.28 -3.82 8.60
N SER A 365 -35.09 -2.63 8.02
CA SER A 365 -35.95 -2.13 6.94
C SER A 365 -35.81 -2.98 5.66
N SER A 366 -34.59 -3.40 5.33
CA SER A 366 -34.31 -4.28 4.18
C SER A 366 -34.87 -5.68 4.36
N PHE A 367 -35.00 -6.18 5.59
CA PHE A 367 -35.62 -7.47 5.88
C PHE A 367 -37.15 -7.43 5.82
N ARG A 368 -37.78 -6.24 5.89
CA ARG A 368 -39.24 -6.07 5.84
C ARG A 368 -39.74 -5.67 4.45
N LEU A 369 -39.04 -4.75 3.79
CA LEU A 369 -39.48 -4.17 2.52
C LEU A 369 -38.94 -4.96 1.32
N HIS A 370 -39.84 -5.57 0.54
CA HIS A 370 -39.47 -6.45 -0.57
C HIS A 370 -38.57 -5.77 -1.63
N HIS A 371 -38.82 -4.50 -1.97
CA HIS A 371 -37.99 -3.77 -2.94
C HIS A 371 -36.53 -3.53 -2.48
N LYS A 372 -36.23 -3.73 -1.18
CA LYS A 372 -34.88 -3.60 -0.61
C LYS A 372 -34.18 -4.94 -0.38
N LYS A 373 -34.74 -6.05 -0.89
CA LYS A 373 -34.20 -7.40 -0.66
C LYS A 373 -32.75 -7.57 -1.10
N SER A 374 -32.34 -6.90 -2.18
CA SER A 374 -30.99 -6.95 -2.75
C SER A 374 -30.04 -5.87 -2.22
N ALA A 375 -30.41 -5.12 -1.18
CA ALA A 375 -29.59 -4.02 -0.66
C ALA A 375 -28.23 -4.48 -0.10
N THR A 376 -28.17 -5.68 0.48
CA THR A 376 -26.96 -6.32 1.01
C THR A 376 -26.98 -7.82 0.76
N ALA A 377 -25.82 -8.48 0.78
CA ALA A 377 -25.77 -9.94 0.72
C ALA A 377 -26.53 -10.60 1.89
N LEU A 378 -26.50 -9.97 3.07
CA LEU A 378 -27.28 -10.41 4.25
C LEU A 378 -28.79 -10.35 3.99
N SER A 379 -29.30 -9.24 3.44
CA SER A 379 -30.73 -9.13 3.13
C SER A 379 -31.17 -10.12 2.05
N GLU A 380 -30.33 -10.34 1.03
CA GLU A 380 -30.61 -11.32 -0.02
C GLU A 380 -30.76 -12.73 0.57
N HIS A 381 -29.92 -13.09 1.54
CA HIS A 381 -29.98 -14.37 2.23
C HIS A 381 -31.21 -14.50 3.16
N VAL A 382 -31.52 -13.46 3.94
CA VAL A 382 -32.70 -13.44 4.82
C VAL A 382 -34.00 -13.61 4.04
N TRP A 383 -34.14 -12.97 2.88
CA TRP A 383 -35.31 -13.16 2.02
C TRP A 383 -35.41 -14.59 1.48
N LYS A 384 -34.30 -15.21 1.07
CA LYS A 384 -34.30 -16.63 0.67
C LYS A 384 -34.77 -17.57 1.79
N LEU A 385 -34.41 -17.28 3.05
CA LEU A 385 -34.89 -18.06 4.19
C LEU A 385 -36.41 -17.90 4.40
N LYS A 386 -36.91 -16.67 4.27
CA LYS A 386 -38.35 -16.37 4.36
C LYS A 386 -39.15 -17.01 3.24
N ASP A 387 -38.68 -16.92 2.00
CA ASP A 387 -39.33 -17.51 0.82
C ASP A 387 -39.43 -19.04 0.97
N ASN A 388 -38.41 -19.66 1.60
CA ASN A 388 -38.38 -21.08 1.92
C ASN A 388 -39.08 -21.45 3.24
N LYS A 389 -39.76 -20.51 3.91
CA LYS A 389 -40.46 -20.70 5.19
C LYS A 389 -39.59 -21.33 6.30
N LYS A 390 -38.32 -20.95 6.37
CA LYS A 390 -37.37 -21.41 7.39
C LYS A 390 -37.29 -20.42 8.54
N ASP A 391 -37.31 -20.93 9.77
CA ASP A 391 -37.09 -20.12 10.96
C ASP A 391 -35.61 -19.86 11.20
N PHE A 392 -35.28 -18.62 11.56
CA PHE A 392 -33.90 -18.19 11.77
C PHE A 392 -33.79 -17.13 12.87
N LYS A 393 -32.60 -17.05 13.48
CA LYS A 393 -32.22 -16.04 14.48
C LYS A 393 -30.95 -15.31 14.02
N ILE A 394 -30.89 -14.00 14.26
CA ILE A 394 -29.74 -13.16 13.89
C ILE A 394 -29.13 -12.54 15.14
N SER A 395 -27.83 -12.76 15.37
CA SER A 395 -27.03 -12.08 16.40
C SER A 395 -25.98 -11.16 15.78
N TRP A 396 -25.55 -10.15 16.53
CA TRP A 396 -24.61 -9.13 16.06
C TRP A 396 -23.46 -8.95 17.04
N GLU A 397 -22.27 -8.70 16.53
CA GLU A 397 -21.05 -8.50 17.32
C GLU A 397 -20.18 -7.40 16.70
N ILE A 398 -19.52 -6.58 17.52
CA ILE A 398 -18.49 -5.64 17.04
C ILE A 398 -17.16 -6.39 16.92
N ILE A 399 -16.60 -6.46 15.72
CA ILE A 399 -15.26 -7.03 15.51
C ILE A 399 -14.19 -5.98 15.85
N LYS A 400 -14.33 -4.76 15.31
CA LYS A 400 -13.29 -3.73 15.42
C LYS A 400 -13.84 -2.33 15.21
N LYS A 401 -13.33 -1.37 15.99
CA LYS A 401 -13.49 0.06 15.72
C LYS A 401 -12.36 0.56 14.83
N SER A 402 -12.69 1.27 13.76
CA SER A 402 -11.74 1.74 12.77
C SER A 402 -12.15 3.10 12.22
N ALA A 403 -11.23 4.06 12.22
CA ALA A 403 -11.51 5.39 11.69
C ALA A 403 -12.04 5.36 10.24
N ALA A 404 -13.05 6.18 9.97
CA ALA A 404 -13.60 6.36 8.63
C ALA A 404 -12.62 7.04 7.67
N TYR A 405 -13.09 7.40 6.47
CA TYR A 405 -12.25 8.05 5.47
C TYR A 405 -11.76 9.43 5.94
N SER A 406 -10.46 9.69 5.76
CA SER A 406 -9.85 10.99 6.01
C SER A 406 -9.37 11.62 4.71
N THR A 407 -9.84 12.83 4.41
CA THR A 407 -9.40 13.62 3.25
C THR A 407 -7.92 14.02 3.32
N LYS A 408 -7.36 14.11 4.55
CA LYS A 408 -5.95 14.41 4.79
C LYS A 408 -5.05 13.25 4.37
N THR A 409 -5.37 12.03 4.80
CA THR A 409 -4.57 10.84 4.49
C THR A 409 -4.98 10.18 3.17
N LYS A 410 -6.18 10.49 2.65
CA LYS A 410 -6.84 9.83 1.52
C LYS A 410 -7.00 8.32 1.73
N LYS A 411 -7.10 7.88 2.99
CA LYS A 411 -7.25 6.48 3.40
C LYS A 411 -8.56 6.28 4.16
N CYS A 412 -9.19 5.12 3.97
CA CYS A 412 -10.36 4.69 4.73
C CYS A 412 -10.02 3.42 5.50
N ASN A 413 -9.63 3.57 6.77
CA ASN A 413 -9.26 2.43 7.60
C ASN A 413 -10.45 1.52 7.88
N LEU A 414 -11.67 2.07 7.91
CA LEU A 414 -12.91 1.32 8.02
C LEU A 414 -13.10 0.31 6.88
N CYS A 415 -13.08 0.76 5.62
CA CYS A 415 -13.17 -0.14 4.46
C CYS A 415 -12.00 -1.11 4.34
N LEU A 416 -10.78 -0.70 4.73
CA LEU A 416 -9.63 -1.61 4.74
C LEU A 416 -9.80 -2.71 5.79
N SER A 417 -10.34 -2.37 6.97
CA SER A 417 -10.59 -3.33 8.04
C SER A 417 -11.68 -4.34 7.64
N GLU A 418 -12.75 -3.88 6.98
CA GLU A 418 -13.78 -4.77 6.42
C GLU A 418 -13.16 -5.83 5.51
N LYS A 419 -12.36 -5.40 4.54
CA LYS A 419 -11.73 -6.29 3.56
C LYS A 419 -10.79 -7.28 4.22
N TYR A 420 -10.04 -6.83 5.22
CA TYR A 420 -9.18 -7.69 6.02
C TYR A 420 -9.99 -8.80 6.70
N PHE A 421 -11.06 -8.46 7.42
CA PHE A 421 -11.85 -9.46 8.14
C PHE A 421 -12.67 -10.37 7.21
N ILE A 422 -13.12 -9.89 6.05
CA ILE A 422 -13.72 -10.75 5.02
C ILE A 422 -12.69 -11.78 4.50
N LEU A 423 -11.43 -11.38 4.32
CA LEU A 423 -10.38 -12.28 3.86
C LEU A 423 -9.93 -13.28 4.94
N GLU A 424 -9.83 -12.83 6.19
CA GLU A 424 -9.36 -13.61 7.33
C GLU A 424 -10.41 -14.61 7.83
N LYS A 425 -11.62 -14.11 8.17
CA LYS A 425 -12.69 -14.95 8.71
C LYS A 425 -13.46 -15.75 7.65
N LYS A 426 -13.34 -15.37 6.37
CA LYS A 426 -14.03 -16.00 5.24
C LYS A 426 -15.54 -16.19 5.49
N PRO A 427 -16.30 -15.11 5.76
CA PRO A 427 -17.73 -15.20 6.05
C PRO A 427 -18.50 -15.81 4.87
N THR A 428 -19.55 -16.57 5.16
CA THR A 428 -20.27 -17.36 4.15
C THR A 428 -21.09 -16.49 3.18
N LEU A 429 -21.55 -15.32 3.64
CA LEU A 429 -22.48 -14.48 2.88
C LEU A 429 -21.81 -13.41 2.01
N ASN A 430 -20.63 -12.89 2.38
CA ASN A 430 -19.99 -11.81 1.61
C ASN A 430 -19.43 -12.32 0.27
N LYS A 431 -19.68 -11.57 -0.81
CA LYS A 431 -19.15 -11.94 -2.14
C LYS A 431 -17.68 -11.48 -2.25
N ARG A 432 -16.78 -12.32 -2.77
CA ARG A 432 -15.36 -11.95 -2.99
C ARG A 432 -15.17 -10.71 -3.87
N LYS A 433 -16.13 -10.40 -4.76
CA LYS A 433 -16.14 -9.17 -5.57
C LYS A 433 -16.21 -7.89 -4.71
N GLU A 434 -16.78 -7.96 -3.51
CA GLU A 434 -16.88 -6.84 -2.56
C GLU A 434 -15.50 -6.35 -2.11
N ILE A 435 -14.50 -7.25 -2.04
CA ILE A 435 -13.11 -6.90 -1.68
C ILE A 435 -12.50 -5.94 -2.71
N LEU A 436 -12.84 -6.11 -3.99
CA LEU A 436 -12.30 -5.30 -5.09
C LEU A 436 -13.05 -3.96 -5.28
N SER A 437 -14.16 -3.76 -4.56
CA SER A 437 -14.96 -2.54 -4.67
C SER A 437 -14.18 -1.29 -4.24
N THR A 438 -14.44 -0.17 -4.91
CA THR A 438 -13.90 1.13 -4.52
C THR A 438 -14.55 1.60 -3.22
N CYS A 439 -13.76 2.23 -2.34
CA CYS A 439 -14.28 2.81 -1.10
C CYS A 439 -15.41 3.81 -1.39
N MET A 440 -16.60 3.58 -0.86
CA MET A 440 -17.74 4.50 -1.07
C MET A 440 -17.55 5.84 -0.35
N HIS A 441 -16.78 5.85 0.73
CA HIS A 441 -16.52 7.06 1.53
C HIS A 441 -15.57 8.06 0.84
N THR A 442 -14.96 7.72 -0.30
CA THR A 442 -14.13 8.69 -1.05
C THR A 442 -14.95 9.72 -1.82
N LYS A 443 -16.26 9.49 -1.97
CA LYS A 443 -17.20 10.41 -2.64
C LYS A 443 -17.84 11.42 -1.67
N LYS A 444 -17.53 11.32 -0.37
CA LYS A 444 -17.79 12.40 0.60
C LYS A 444 -16.78 13.52 0.39
#